data_AF-A0A256H0A8-F1
#
_entry.id   AF-A0A256H0A8-F1
#
_cell.length_a   1.000
_cell.length_b   1.000
_cell.length_c   1.000
_cell.angle_alpha   90.00
_cell.angle_beta   90.00
_cell.angle_gamma   90.00
#
_symmetry.space_group_name_H-M   'P 1'
#
loop_
_entity.id
_entity.type
_entity.pdbx_description
1 polymer ?
#
loop_
_entity_poly.entity_id
_entity_poly.type
_entity_poly.pdbx_seq_one_letter_code
_entity_poly.pdbx_strand_id
1 'polypeptide(L)'
;MQAVKFIIFSGLGWLCDFAIFGLLVSVAGMSAGSANFISATIAAMAVFIASKLFIFASRESLGRSTLYYLIYTEANILVWALIIQFITHQLVSLNVLNYSTSALFAKLIVTPFSLLCNFVTSRWLSNRRWA
;
A
#
# COMPACT_ATOMS: atom_id res chain seq x y z
N MET A 1 18.33 -6.54 13.21
CA MET A 1 17.09 -7.24 13.64
C MET A 1 15.79 -6.47 13.31
N GLN A 2 15.78 -5.13 13.24
CA GLN A 2 14.56 -4.34 12.94
C GLN A 2 14.14 -4.37 11.45
N ALA A 3 15.09 -4.35 10.51
CA ALA A 3 14.78 -4.39 9.07
C ALA A 3 14.05 -5.67 8.62
N VAL A 4 14.44 -6.84 9.14
CA VAL A 4 13.80 -8.13 8.83
C VAL A 4 12.35 -8.16 9.34
N LYS A 5 12.10 -7.65 10.55
CA LYS A 5 10.73 -7.52 11.09
C LYS A 5 9.88 -6.59 10.22
N PHE A 6 10.45 -5.46 9.78
CA PHE A 6 9.75 -4.53 8.88
C PHE A 6 9.39 -5.19 7.53
N ILE A 7 10.31 -5.95 6.94
CA ILE A 7 10.07 -6.67 5.68
C ILE A 7 8.95 -7.69 5.83
N ILE A 8 8.95 -8.47 6.93
CA ILE A 8 7.90 -9.48 7.18
C ILE A 8 6.53 -8.84 7.37
N PHE A 9 6.42 -7.82 8.22
CA PHE A 9 5.14 -7.12 8.46
C PHE A 9 4.65 -6.38 7.21
N SER A 10 5.54 -5.75 6.45
CA SER A 10 5.19 -5.07 5.19
C SER A 10 4.79 -6.08 4.11
N GLY A 11 5.47 -7.23 4.04
CA GLY A 11 5.14 -8.31 3.11
C GLY A 11 3.77 -8.93 3.38
N LEU A 12 3.41 -9.15 4.65
CA LEU A 12 2.08 -9.63 5.05
C LEU A 12 0.99 -8.61 4.74
N GLY A 13 1.24 -7.33 5.03
CA GLY A 13 0.33 -6.24 4.66
C GLY A 13 0.10 -6.19 3.15
N TRP A 14 1.17 -6.36 2.37
CA TRP A 14 1.08 -6.41 0.91
C TRP A 14 0.28 -7.62 0.39
N LEU A 15 0.48 -8.82 0.94
CA LEU A 15 -0.30 -9.99 0.54
C LEU A 15 -1.79 -9.79 0.81
N CYS A 16 -2.13 -9.17 1.95
CA CYS A 16 -3.50 -8.81 2.28
C CYS A 16 -4.07 -7.77 1.30
N ASP A 17 -3.32 -6.70 1.01
CA ASP A 17 -3.66 -5.70 0.01
C ASP A 17 -3.94 -6.32 -1.36
N PHE A 18 -3.04 -7.18 -1.83
CA PHE A 18 -3.15 -7.83 -3.13
C PHE A 18 -4.37 -8.77 -3.21
N ALA A 19 -4.66 -9.52 -2.14
CA ALA A 19 -5.82 -10.39 -2.06
C ALA A 19 -7.14 -9.59 -2.08
N ILE A 20 -7.25 -8.53 -1.26
CA ILE A 20 -8.43 -7.66 -1.23
C ILE A 20 -8.62 -6.99 -2.59
N PHE A 21 -7.55 -6.45 -3.17
CA PHE A 21 -7.58 -5.85 -4.50
C PHE A 21 -8.13 -6.82 -5.55
N GLY A 22 -7.61 -8.06 -5.57
CA GLY A 22 -8.03 -9.08 -6.54
C GLY A 22 -9.51 -9.42 -6.40
N LEU A 23 -10.03 -9.50 -5.17
CA LEU A 23 -11.47 -9.70 -4.93
C LEU A 23 -12.30 -8.51 -5.40
N LEU A 24 -11.88 -7.28 -5.10
CA LEU A 24 -12.62 -6.07 -5.49
C LEU A 24 -12.71 -5.91 -7.01
N VAL A 25 -11.63 -6.21 -7.75
CA VAL A 25 -11.66 -6.12 -9.22
C VAL A 25 -12.36 -7.32 -9.84
N SER A 26 -12.06 -8.54 -9.39
CA SER A 26 -12.51 -9.76 -10.07
C SER A 26 -13.93 -10.17 -9.71
N VAL A 27 -14.35 -9.93 -8.46
CA VAL A 27 -15.67 -10.34 -7.96
C VAL A 27 -16.63 -9.16 -7.92
N ALA A 28 -16.19 -8.01 -7.39
CA ALA A 28 -17.05 -6.82 -7.28
C ALA A 28 -17.04 -5.93 -8.53
N GLY A 29 -16.21 -6.24 -9.54
CA GLY A 29 -16.15 -5.50 -10.80
C GLY A 29 -15.69 -4.04 -10.66
N MET A 30 -14.98 -3.73 -9.58
CA MET A 30 -14.53 -2.36 -9.31
C MET A 30 -13.43 -1.92 -10.27
N SER A 31 -13.34 -0.60 -10.49
CA SER A 31 -12.18 -0.02 -11.18
C SER A 31 -10.90 -0.31 -10.40
N ALA A 32 -9.79 -0.52 -11.12
CA ALA A 32 -8.49 -0.79 -10.51
C ALA A 32 -8.03 0.33 -9.57
N GLY A 33 -8.33 1.58 -9.87
CA GLY A 33 -8.01 2.73 -9.02
C GLY A 33 -8.78 2.68 -7.70
N SER A 34 -10.11 2.52 -7.75
CA SER A 34 -10.94 2.42 -6.53
C SER A 34 -10.60 1.18 -5.71
N ALA A 35 -10.40 0.04 -6.38
CA ALA A 35 -10.00 -1.20 -5.72
C ALA A 35 -8.66 -1.03 -5.01
N ASN A 36 -7.66 -0.40 -5.65
CA ASN A 36 -6.35 -0.17 -5.05
C ASN A 36 -6.43 0.79 -3.87
N PHE A 37 -7.20 1.87 -3.98
CA PHE A 37 -7.38 2.82 -2.89
C PHE A 37 -7.93 2.11 -1.65
N ILE A 38 -9.04 1.38 -1.79
CA ILE A 38 -9.66 0.66 -0.67
C ILE A 38 -8.73 -0.41 -0.10
N SER A 39 -8.16 -1.26 -0.96
CA SER A 39 -7.34 -2.38 -0.51
C SER A 39 -6.07 -1.91 0.20
N ALA A 40 -5.40 -0.89 -0.34
CA ALA A 40 -4.15 -0.38 0.19
C ALA A 40 -4.37 0.41 1.49
N THR A 41 -5.45 1.18 1.59
CA THR A 41 -5.82 1.87 2.84
C THR A 41 -6.11 0.85 3.95
N ILE A 42 -6.88 -0.21 3.67
CA ILE A 42 -7.16 -1.27 4.66
C ILE A 42 -5.85 -1.93 5.14
N ALA A 43 -4.98 -2.32 4.20
CA ALA A 43 -3.72 -2.96 4.54
C ALA A 43 -2.76 -2.02 5.31
N ALA A 44 -2.63 -0.77 4.89
CA ALA A 44 -1.81 0.23 5.56
C ALA A 44 -2.28 0.48 6.99
N MET A 45 -3.60 0.61 7.20
CA MET A 45 -4.18 0.83 8.52
C MET A 45 -4.01 -0.40 9.42
N ALA A 46 -4.18 -1.61 8.87
CA ALA A 46 -3.94 -2.86 9.60
C ALA A 46 -2.47 -2.99 10.06
N VAL A 47 -1.51 -2.71 9.17
CA VAL A 47 -0.08 -2.72 9.51
C VAL A 47 0.25 -1.64 10.54
N PHE A 48 -0.35 -0.46 10.44
CA PHE A 48 -0.18 0.62 11.40
C PHE A 48 -0.68 0.22 12.79
N ILE A 49 -1.90 -0.32 12.89
CA ILE A 49 -2.50 -0.80 14.13
C ILE A 49 -1.66 -1.95 14.71
N ALA A 50 -1.30 -2.95 13.90
CA ALA A 50 -0.47 -4.08 14.34
C ALA A 50 0.90 -3.61 14.86
N SER A 51 1.54 -2.67 14.17
CA SER A 51 2.81 -2.09 14.61
C SER A 51 2.65 -1.38 15.96
N LYS A 52 1.57 -0.63 16.17
CA LYS A 52 1.25 -0.02 17.47
C LYS A 52 1.03 -1.06 18.56
N LEU A 53 0.23 -2.09 18.32
CA LEU A 53 -0.13 -3.08 19.34
C LEU A 53 1.01 -4.02 19.72
N PHE A 54 1.80 -4.47 18.74
CA PHE A 54 2.80 -5.53 18.93
C PHE A 54 4.25 -5.04 19.01
N ILE A 55 4.56 -3.85 18.47
CA ILE A 55 5.95 -3.35 18.41
C ILE A 55 6.16 -2.20 19.38
N PHE A 56 5.20 -1.29 19.48
CA PHE A 56 5.30 -0.12 20.34
C PHE A 56 4.33 -0.25 21.52
N ALA A 57 4.74 -0.93 22.59
CA ALA A 57 4.03 -0.96 23.88
C ALA A 57 3.96 0.42 24.59
N SER A 58 4.08 1.51 23.84
CA SER A 58 4.02 2.88 24.32
C SER A 58 2.57 3.40 24.21
N ARG A 59 2.00 3.77 25.35
CA ARG A 59 0.75 4.56 25.46
C ARG A 59 0.89 6.01 24.95
N GLU A 60 1.94 6.32 24.19
CA GLU A 60 2.14 7.66 23.63
C GLU A 60 1.03 8.02 22.64
N SER A 61 0.45 9.20 22.86
CA SER A 61 -0.59 9.80 22.03
C SER A 61 -0.13 9.93 20.58
N LEU A 62 -1.08 10.03 19.64
CA LEU A 62 -0.82 10.30 18.23
C LEU A 62 -0.13 11.67 18.10
N GLY A 63 1.20 11.70 18.19
CA GLY A 63 1.97 12.91 17.98
C GLY A 63 1.89 13.39 16.53
N ARG A 64 2.21 14.67 16.29
CA ARG A 64 2.14 15.31 14.95
C ARG A 64 2.84 14.53 13.84
N SER A 65 3.97 13.89 14.12
CA SER A 65 4.70 13.10 13.13
C SER A 65 3.96 11.84 12.68
N THR A 66 3.10 11.25 13.52
CA THR A 66 2.24 10.14 13.11
C THR A 66 1.14 10.60 12.15
N LEU A 67 0.56 11.78 12.40
CA LEU A 67 -0.43 12.37 11.51
C LEU A 67 0.17 12.70 10.13
N TYR A 68 1.37 13.30 10.10
CA TYR A 68 2.07 13.56 8.83
C TYR A 68 2.36 12.28 8.05
N TYR A 69 2.74 11.20 8.75
CA TYR A 69 2.95 9.89 8.12
C TYR A 69 1.66 9.31 7.51
N LEU A 70 0.52 9.41 8.22
CA LEU A 70 -0.77 8.93 7.70
C LEU A 70 -1.21 9.74 6.47
N ILE A 71 -1.10 11.06 6.52
CA ILE A 71 -1.42 11.94 5.37
C ILE A 71 -0.54 11.59 4.17
N TYR A 72 0.77 11.45 4.40
CA TYR A 72 1.70 11.02 3.34
C TYR A 72 1.28 9.65 2.77
N THR A 73 0.92 8.70 3.64
CA THR A 73 0.55 7.33 3.23
C THR A 73 -0.68 7.35 2.32
N GLU A 74 -1.74 8.06 2.70
CA GLU A 74 -2.95 8.20 1.89
C GLU A 74 -2.68 8.93 0.57
N ALA A 75 -1.89 10.01 0.60
CA ALA A 75 -1.50 10.72 -0.62
C ALA A 75 -0.71 9.81 -1.57
N ASN A 76 0.21 9.01 -1.04
CA ASN A 76 0.98 8.04 -1.81
C ASN A 76 0.07 6.95 -2.40
N ILE A 77 -0.89 6.41 -1.61
CA ILE A 77 -1.87 5.44 -2.09
C ILE A 77 -2.69 6.00 -3.26
N LEU A 78 -3.14 7.26 -3.17
CA LEU A 78 -3.88 7.91 -4.24
C LEU A 78 -3.07 8.02 -5.54
N VAL A 79 -1.80 8.42 -5.45
CA VAL A 79 -0.90 8.49 -6.63
C VAL A 79 -0.78 7.12 -7.28
N TRP A 80 -0.51 6.07 -6.50
CA TRP A 80 -0.37 4.72 -7.05
C TRP A 80 -1.69 4.16 -7.58
N ALA A 81 -2.84 4.51 -6.99
CA ALA A 81 -4.15 4.14 -7.50
C ALA A 81 -4.38 4.69 -8.92
N LEU A 82 -4.01 5.95 -9.17
CA LEU A 82 -4.12 6.56 -10.49
C LEU A 82 -3.19 5.89 -11.52
N ILE A 83 -1.95 5.58 -11.12
CA ILE A 83 -0.98 4.89 -11.98
C ILE A 83 -1.46 3.48 -12.32
N ILE A 84 -1.97 2.73 -11.34
CA ILE A 84 -2.52 1.38 -11.56
C ILE A 84 -3.72 1.44 -12.51
N GLN A 85 -4.65 2.39 -12.32
CA GLN A 85 -5.78 2.59 -13.23
C GLN A 85 -5.30 2.88 -14.66
N PHE A 86 -4.33 3.77 -14.80
CA PHE A 86 -3.76 4.13 -16.10
C PHE A 86 -3.15 2.91 -16.81
N ILE A 87 -2.26 2.18 -16.15
CA ILE A 87 -1.62 0.98 -16.71
C ILE A 87 -2.67 -0.09 -17.06
N THR A 88 -3.68 -0.26 -16.21
CA THR A 88 -4.78 -1.20 -16.48
C THR A 88 -5.46 -0.88 -17.81
N HIS A 89 -5.79 0.40 -18.07
CA HIS A 89 -6.40 0.80 -19.35
C HIS A 89 -5.49 0.57 -20.55
N GLN A 90 -4.17 0.81 -20.40
CA GLN A 90 -3.21 0.53 -21.48
C GLN A 90 -3.09 -0.96 -21.76
N LEU A 91 -3.11 -1.82 -20.74
CA LEU A 91 -3.06 -3.28 -20.92
C LEU A 91 -4.33 -3.81 -21.60
N VAL A 92 -5.49 -3.26 -21.24
CA VAL A 92 -6.78 -3.62 -21.85
C VAL A 92 -6.84 -3.16 -23.31
N SER A 93 -6.30 -1.98 -23.66
CA SER A 93 -6.34 -1.47 -25.05
C SER A 93 -5.49 -2.30 -26.01
N LEU A 94 -4.48 -3.02 -25.51
CA LEU A 94 -3.70 -4.00 -26.29
C LEU A 94 -4.50 -5.28 -26.60
N ASN A 95 -5.68 -5.46 -26.00
CA ASN A 95 -6.62 -6.55 -26.23
C ASN A 95 -6.03 -7.96 -25.97
N VAL A 96 -4.98 -8.05 -25.15
CA VAL A 96 -4.29 -9.30 -24.80
C VAL A 96 -4.94 -9.98 -23.59
N LEU A 97 -5.46 -9.19 -22.65
CA LEU A 97 -5.94 -9.66 -21.35
C LEU A 97 -7.31 -9.02 -21.04
N ASN A 98 -8.14 -9.72 -20.27
CA ASN A 98 -9.37 -9.13 -19.73
C ASN A 98 -9.03 -8.02 -18.70
N TYR A 99 -10.03 -7.23 -18.31
CA TYR A 99 -9.84 -6.10 -17.38
C TYR A 99 -9.24 -6.53 -16.04
N SER A 100 -9.78 -7.59 -15.42
CA SER A 100 -9.36 -8.03 -14.09
C SER A 100 -7.92 -8.55 -14.08
N THR A 101 -7.55 -9.34 -15.07
CA THR A 101 -6.18 -9.83 -15.24
C THR A 101 -5.23 -8.66 -15.51
N SER A 102 -5.62 -7.71 -16.36
CA SER A 102 -4.84 -6.49 -16.62
C SER A 102 -4.59 -5.67 -15.36
N ALA A 103 -5.61 -5.54 -14.49
CA ALA A 103 -5.51 -4.83 -13.22
C ALA A 103 -4.55 -5.51 -12.25
N LEU A 104 -4.59 -6.85 -12.17
CA LEU A 104 -3.65 -7.63 -11.36
C LEU A 104 -2.21 -7.45 -11.84
N PHE A 105 -1.97 -7.48 -13.15
CA PHE A 105 -0.64 -7.22 -13.72
C PHE A 105 -0.17 -5.79 -13.46
N ALA A 106 -1.04 -4.80 -13.66
CA ALA A 106 -0.75 -3.41 -13.34
C ALA A 106 -0.31 -3.25 -11.88
N LYS A 107 -1.04 -3.88 -10.95
CA LYS A 107 -0.68 -3.85 -9.53
C LYS A 107 0.64 -4.55 -9.24
N LEU A 108 0.91 -5.71 -9.84
CA LEU A 108 2.20 -6.41 -9.68
C LEU A 108 3.40 -5.56 -10.15
N ILE A 109 3.25 -4.83 -11.26
CA ILE A 109 4.30 -3.94 -11.78
C ILE A 109 4.51 -2.75 -10.84
N VAL A 110 3.43 -2.12 -10.38
CA VAL A 110 3.50 -0.87 -9.62
C VAL A 110 3.93 -1.08 -8.16
N THR A 111 3.53 -2.18 -7.54
CA THR A 111 3.68 -2.32 -6.09
C THR A 111 5.13 -2.32 -5.59
N PRO A 112 6.12 -2.94 -6.27
CA PRO A 112 7.52 -2.84 -5.86
C PRO A 112 8.02 -1.38 -5.74
N PHE A 113 7.60 -0.51 -6.65
CA PHE A 113 7.94 0.92 -6.61
C PHE A 113 7.25 1.63 -5.44
N SER A 114 5.97 1.35 -5.21
CA SER A 114 5.23 1.88 -4.06
C SER A 114 5.85 1.47 -2.72
N LEU A 115 6.24 0.19 -2.59
CA LEU A 115 6.91 -0.32 -1.41
C LEU A 115 8.29 0.33 -1.20
N LEU A 116 9.05 0.57 -2.27
CA LEU A 116 10.33 1.27 -2.20
C LEU A 116 10.14 2.72 -1.70
N CYS A 117 9.18 3.45 -2.25
CA CYS A 117 8.84 4.81 -1.79
C CYS A 117 8.44 4.82 -0.31
N ASN A 118 7.59 3.89 0.12
CA ASN A 118 7.19 3.75 1.51
C ASN A 118 8.38 3.44 2.44
N PHE A 119 9.29 2.56 2.00
CA PHE A 119 10.50 2.24 2.76
C PHE A 119 11.42 3.45 2.92
N VAL A 120 11.71 4.17 1.83
CA VAL A 120 12.58 5.36 1.85
C VAL A 120 12.00 6.42 2.78
N THR A 121 10.70 6.72 2.67
CA THR A 121 10.04 7.72 3.51
C THR A 121 10.01 7.30 4.98
N SER A 122 9.71 6.03 5.27
CA SER A 122 9.73 5.51 6.65
C SER A 122 11.12 5.59 7.25
N ARG A 123 12.17 5.27 6.48
CA ARG A 123 13.56 5.39 6.92
C ARG A 123 13.96 6.83 7.18
N TRP A 124 13.58 7.75 6.30
CA TRP A 124 13.86 9.18 6.46
C TRP A 124 13.16 9.79 7.69
N LEU A 125 11.89 9.43 7.92
CA LEU A 125 11.15 9.83 9.12
C LEU A 125 11.75 9.25 10.39
N SER A 126 12.20 7.98 10.36
CA SER A 126 12.88 7.37 11.50
C SER A 126 14.17 8.10 11.84
N ASN A 127 15.02 8.40 10.85
CA ASN A 127 16.27 9.14 11.06
C ASN A 127 16.09 10.56 11.62
N ARG A 128 14.89 11.15 11.54
CA ARG A 128 14.56 12.46 12.13
C ARG A 128 14.02 12.39 13.56
N ARG A 129 13.79 11.20 14.13
CA ARG A 129 13.22 11.00 15.49
C ARG A 129 14.20 10.35 16.49
N TRP A 130 15.48 10.26 16.15
CA TRP A 130 16.57 9.78 17.05
C TRP A 130 17.77 10.75 17.13
N ALA A 131 17.53 12.04 16.87
CA ALA A 131 18.44 13.15 17.16
C ALA A 131 17.66 14.17 18.00
#